data_AF-A0AAV5ISL9-F1
#
_entry.id   AF-A0AAV5ISL9-F1
#
_cell.length_a   1.000
_cell.length_b   1.000
_cell.length_c   1.000
_cell.angle_alpha   90.00
_cell.angle_beta   90.00
_cell.angle_gamma   90.00
#
_symmetry.space_group_name_H-M   'P 1'
#
loop_
_entity.id
_entity.type
_entity.pdbx_description
1 polymer ?
#
loop_
_entity_poly.entity_id
_entity_poly.type
_entity_poly.pdbx_seq_one_letter_code
_entity_poly.pdbx_strand_id
1 'polypeptide(L)'
;MLVANDPTVKGGTYYPITVKKHLRAQEIAAQCRLPCIYLVDSGGAFLPKWAEVFPERENFGRIFYNQATISAKGIPQIVLVLGSCTAGGAYIPAMADESVMVKGNGTIFLAGPPLVKATTREEVSAEDLGGAAVHCKTSGVSDYFAQDELHALAIGRNIIKNLHLAGKQGMFNALTSINFEYKEPLFDVKELRSIAPVDHKQQFDIRSVFARIVDGSFVRIFGQPVRILGNNGILFNESALKGAHFIELCTQRNIPLVFLQNITGFMVGSRSEANGIAKSGAKMVMAVSCAKVPKVTIIVGGSFGAGNYAMCGRAYSPNFMFLWPNARISVMGGAQAAGVLSEIGGACKKKQGIKWTKEEEEEFKAKVVEAYEREGNPYYSTARLWDDGIVDPADTRKVIGPLRFSFYEPTCRGYKIWCIQNFWGKILRGGYSPDVFTFNTLIRGLCRNDKIDKATKLFGNMTVFGCLPDVITYGTIIDGLCKCGMVDVAKELFLEMKKKGISPSVIAYNSLLHGLCCVRNLDELEGLFIEMVDEGVRPDVVTFTVLIAVFLQTTEDAGSK
;
A
#
# COMPACT_ATOMS: atom_id res chain seq x y z
N MET A 1 -10.35 1.36 -9.40
CA MET A 1 -10.85 -0.01 -9.15
C MET A 1 -12.29 -0.04 -9.58
N LEU A 2 -12.67 -1.00 -10.42
CA LEU A 2 -14.05 -1.22 -10.85
C LEU A 2 -14.54 -2.52 -10.21
N VAL A 3 -15.72 -2.49 -9.59
CA VAL A 3 -16.39 -3.67 -9.05
C VAL A 3 -17.80 -3.66 -9.59
N ALA A 4 -18.15 -4.65 -10.41
CA ALA A 4 -19.47 -4.76 -11.02
C ALA A 4 -20.13 -6.07 -10.57
N ASN A 5 -21.37 -5.98 -10.11
CA ASN A 5 -22.19 -7.16 -9.92
C ASN A 5 -22.69 -7.66 -11.28
N ASP A 6 -22.76 -8.98 -11.45
CA ASP A 6 -23.29 -9.60 -12.66
C ASP A 6 -24.70 -10.14 -12.38
N PRO A 7 -25.76 -9.42 -12.76
CA PRO A 7 -27.14 -9.85 -12.50
C PRO A 7 -27.50 -11.14 -13.24
N THR A 8 -26.80 -11.50 -14.32
CA THR A 8 -27.07 -12.74 -15.07
C THR A 8 -26.68 -13.98 -14.27
N VAL A 9 -25.73 -13.85 -13.34
CA VAL A 9 -25.29 -14.93 -12.46
C VAL A 9 -26.12 -14.91 -11.18
N LYS A 10 -27.22 -15.66 -11.19
CA LYS A 10 -28.11 -15.84 -10.03
C LYS A 10 -28.60 -14.50 -9.44
N GLY A 11 -28.93 -13.52 -10.30
CA GLY A 11 -29.42 -12.21 -9.87
C GLY A 11 -28.36 -11.35 -9.18
N GLY A 12 -27.07 -11.59 -9.45
CA GLY A 12 -25.98 -10.85 -8.82
C GLY A 12 -25.82 -11.12 -7.33
N THR A 13 -26.33 -12.25 -6.84
CA THR A 13 -26.34 -12.58 -5.41
C THR A 13 -24.94 -12.84 -4.85
N TYR A 14 -24.71 -12.42 -3.61
CA TYR A 14 -23.43 -12.60 -2.92
C TYR A 14 -23.30 -14.01 -2.35
N TYR A 15 -22.48 -14.82 -3.01
CA TYR A 15 -21.92 -16.06 -2.46
C TYR A 15 -20.71 -15.74 -1.58
N PRO A 16 -20.24 -16.69 -0.73
CA PRO A 16 -19.03 -16.49 0.07
C PRO A 16 -17.83 -16.01 -0.75
N ILE A 17 -17.65 -16.58 -1.94
CA ILE A 17 -16.57 -16.17 -2.85
C ILE A 17 -16.78 -14.79 -3.46
N THR A 18 -18.03 -14.37 -3.69
CA THR A 18 -18.37 -13.02 -4.17
C THR A 18 -17.95 -11.97 -3.15
N VAL A 19 -18.23 -12.20 -1.87
CA VAL A 19 -17.78 -11.32 -0.78
C VAL A 19 -16.26 -11.25 -0.75
N LYS A 20 -15.59 -12.39 -0.76
CA LYS A 20 -14.12 -12.46 -0.77
C LYS A 20 -13.51 -11.69 -1.95
N LYS A 21 -14.12 -11.79 -3.14
CA LYS A 21 -13.68 -11.09 -4.34
C LYS A 21 -13.90 -9.58 -4.26
N HIS A 22 -15.04 -9.14 -3.73
CA HIS A 22 -15.31 -7.73 -3.48
C HIS A 22 -14.27 -7.16 -2.49
N LEU A 23 -14.05 -7.83 -1.36
CA LEU A 23 -13.08 -7.39 -0.35
C LEU A 23 -11.65 -7.34 -0.89
N ARG A 24 -11.25 -8.32 -1.72
CA ARG A 24 -9.92 -8.30 -2.36
C ARG A 24 -9.75 -7.10 -3.30
N ALA A 25 -10.79 -6.73 -4.05
CA ALA A 25 -10.76 -5.54 -4.90
C ALA A 25 -10.57 -4.25 -4.07
N GLN A 26 -11.26 -4.13 -2.93
CA GLN A 26 -11.08 -3.00 -2.01
C GLN A 26 -9.70 -2.99 -1.35
N GLU A 27 -9.15 -4.16 -1.00
CA GLU A 27 -7.80 -4.28 -0.45
C GLU A 27 -6.77 -3.74 -1.45
N ILE A 28 -6.84 -4.15 -2.72
CA ILE A 28 -5.98 -3.64 -3.78
C ILE A 28 -6.19 -2.14 -3.96
N ALA A 29 -7.45 -1.67 -3.96
CA ALA A 29 -7.75 -0.25 -4.09
C ALA A 29 -7.16 0.59 -2.95
N ALA A 30 -7.23 0.09 -1.71
CA ALA A 30 -6.64 0.74 -0.54
C ALA A 30 -5.11 0.76 -0.60
N GLN A 31 -4.48 -0.36 -0.95
CA GLN A 31 -3.02 -0.50 -1.03
C GLN A 31 -2.43 0.35 -2.17
N CYS A 32 -3.11 0.41 -3.31
CA CYS A 32 -2.65 1.13 -4.51
C CYS A 32 -3.26 2.54 -4.65
N ARG A 33 -4.04 3.01 -3.66
CA ARG A 33 -4.76 4.29 -3.66
C ARG A 33 -5.60 4.55 -4.92
N LEU A 34 -6.34 3.54 -5.37
CA LEU A 34 -7.17 3.62 -6.56
C LEU A 34 -8.59 4.08 -6.18
N PRO A 35 -9.16 5.11 -6.85
CA PRO A 35 -10.59 5.42 -6.71
C PRO A 35 -11.44 4.19 -6.98
N CYS A 36 -12.48 3.97 -6.19
CA CYS A 36 -13.38 2.83 -6.33
C CYS A 36 -14.66 3.26 -7.05
N ILE A 37 -15.08 2.47 -8.03
CA ILE A 37 -16.35 2.63 -8.75
C ILE A 37 -17.09 1.30 -8.63
N TYR A 38 -18.26 1.33 -8.00
CA TYR A 38 -19.11 0.17 -7.82
C TYR A 38 -20.31 0.25 -8.76
N LEU A 39 -20.45 -0.72 -9.66
CA LEU A 39 -21.63 -0.89 -10.51
C LEU A 39 -22.54 -1.89 -9.80
N VAL A 40 -23.55 -1.36 -9.12
CA VAL A 40 -24.40 -2.12 -8.21
C VAL A 40 -25.63 -2.62 -8.95
N ASP A 41 -25.74 -3.94 -9.00
CA ASP A 41 -26.93 -4.67 -9.46
C ASP A 41 -26.95 -6.05 -8.80
N SER A 42 -27.51 -6.12 -7.59
CA SER A 42 -27.47 -7.32 -6.75
C SER A 42 -28.77 -7.51 -5.98
N GLY A 43 -29.36 -8.70 -6.14
CA GLY A 43 -30.54 -9.14 -5.38
C GLY A 43 -30.27 -9.49 -3.90
N GLY A 44 -29.05 -9.29 -3.39
CA GLY A 44 -28.70 -9.51 -1.98
C GLY A 44 -27.80 -10.72 -1.72
N ALA A 45 -27.89 -11.32 -0.53
CA ALA A 45 -27.03 -12.42 -0.11
C ALA A 45 -27.60 -13.81 -0.49
N PHE A 46 -26.73 -14.78 -0.74
CA PHE A 46 -27.14 -16.17 -0.95
C PHE A 46 -27.52 -16.83 0.38
N LEU A 47 -28.81 -16.81 0.71
CA LEU A 47 -29.35 -17.22 2.01
C LEU A 47 -28.97 -18.64 2.46
N PRO A 48 -28.90 -19.68 1.60
CA PRO A 48 -28.49 -21.02 2.07
C PRO A 48 -27.07 -21.08 2.66
N LYS A 49 -26.21 -20.11 2.37
CA LYS A 49 -24.86 -19.97 2.96
C LYS A 49 -24.69 -18.68 3.76
N TRP A 50 -25.76 -18.16 4.37
CA TRP A 50 -25.73 -16.89 5.09
C TRP A 50 -24.63 -16.83 6.17
N ALA A 51 -24.34 -17.95 6.85
CA ALA A 51 -23.33 -18.04 7.90
C ALA A 51 -21.88 -17.83 7.40
N GLU A 52 -21.61 -18.09 6.11
CA GLU A 52 -20.31 -17.83 5.47
C GLU A 52 -20.24 -16.42 4.84
N VAL A 53 -21.36 -15.69 4.81
CA VAL A 53 -21.52 -14.42 4.09
C VAL A 53 -21.68 -13.23 5.03
N PHE A 54 -22.25 -13.42 6.22
CA PHE A 54 -22.69 -12.33 7.09
C PHE A 54 -21.84 -12.06 8.35
N PRO A 55 -21.56 -13.04 9.23
CA PRO A 55 -21.18 -12.73 10.61
C PRO A 55 -19.70 -12.39 10.84
N GLU A 56 -18.77 -12.92 10.04
CA GLU A 56 -17.34 -12.83 10.34
C GLU A 56 -16.69 -11.48 9.96
N ARG A 57 -15.44 -11.27 10.39
CA ARG A 57 -14.67 -10.06 10.09
C ARG A 57 -14.47 -9.82 8.59
N GLU A 58 -14.29 -10.87 7.80
CA GLU A 58 -14.08 -10.80 6.34
C GLU A 58 -15.36 -11.17 5.57
N ASN A 59 -16.52 -10.84 6.14
CA ASN A 59 -17.83 -11.06 5.53
C ASN A 59 -18.43 -9.73 5.04
N PHE A 60 -19.70 -9.75 4.62
CA PHE A 60 -20.35 -8.68 3.87
C PHE A 60 -20.23 -7.29 4.53
N GLY A 61 -20.34 -7.22 5.86
CA GLY A 61 -20.20 -5.96 6.61
C GLY A 61 -18.84 -5.28 6.45
N ARG A 62 -17.79 -6.03 6.08
CA ARG A 62 -16.44 -5.50 5.86
C ARG A 62 -16.37 -4.58 4.65
N ILE A 63 -17.28 -4.73 3.69
CA ILE A 63 -17.37 -3.87 2.50
C ILE A 63 -17.59 -2.41 2.92
N PHE A 64 -18.51 -2.17 3.87
CA PHE A 64 -18.86 -0.84 4.36
C PHE A 64 -17.75 -0.23 5.23
N TYR A 65 -17.16 -1.05 6.10
CA TYR A 65 -15.99 -0.64 6.89
C TYR A 65 -14.85 -0.18 5.97
N ASN A 66 -14.58 -0.94 4.90
CA ASN A 66 -13.55 -0.59 3.93
C ASN A 66 -13.93 0.68 3.18
N GLN A 67 -15.16 0.83 2.68
CA GLN A 67 -15.62 2.06 2.02
C GLN A 67 -15.37 3.30 2.88
N ALA A 68 -15.84 3.29 4.14
CA ALA A 68 -15.66 4.41 5.05
C ALA A 68 -14.18 4.71 5.33
N THR A 69 -13.37 3.69 5.61
CA THR A 69 -11.95 3.89 5.94
C THR A 69 -11.09 4.25 4.72
N ILE A 70 -11.48 3.84 3.52
CA ILE A 70 -10.84 4.20 2.26
C ILE A 70 -11.22 5.65 1.88
N SER A 71 -12.50 6.02 2.00
CA SER A 71 -12.97 7.41 1.83
C SER A 71 -12.27 8.36 2.80
N ALA A 72 -12.15 8.00 4.09
CA ALA A 72 -11.43 8.79 5.09
C ALA A 72 -9.94 9.02 4.76
N LYS A 73 -9.33 8.17 3.93
CA LYS A 73 -7.95 8.34 3.40
C LYS A 73 -7.89 9.22 2.15
N GLY A 74 -9.01 9.81 1.74
CA GLY A 74 -9.17 10.63 0.55
C GLY A 74 -9.15 9.82 -0.75
N ILE A 75 -9.61 8.56 -0.73
CA ILE A 75 -9.74 7.72 -1.92
C ILE A 75 -11.24 7.60 -2.26
N PRO A 76 -11.71 8.17 -3.39
CA PRO A 76 -13.13 8.30 -3.68
C PRO A 76 -13.85 6.98 -3.80
N GLN A 77 -15.06 6.94 -3.26
CA GLN A 77 -16.02 5.87 -3.38
C GLN A 77 -17.19 6.37 -4.24
N ILE A 78 -17.27 5.90 -5.49
CA ILE A 78 -18.32 6.27 -6.44
C ILE A 78 -19.20 5.05 -6.67
N VAL A 79 -20.52 5.23 -6.66
CA VAL A 79 -21.47 4.14 -6.88
C VAL A 79 -22.44 4.48 -8.00
N LEU A 80 -22.61 3.55 -8.94
CA LEU A 80 -23.65 3.60 -9.96
C LEU A 80 -24.63 2.47 -9.68
N VAL A 81 -25.86 2.80 -9.27
CA VAL A 81 -26.94 1.85 -9.02
C VAL A 81 -27.69 1.63 -10.32
N LEU A 82 -27.38 0.50 -10.96
CA LEU A 82 -27.90 0.13 -12.28
C LEU A 82 -29.13 -0.78 -12.16
N GLY A 83 -29.28 -1.51 -11.05
CA GLY A 83 -30.42 -2.37 -10.78
C GLY A 83 -30.74 -2.48 -9.28
N SER A 84 -30.96 -3.70 -8.80
CA SER A 84 -31.43 -3.90 -7.42
C SER A 84 -30.33 -3.68 -6.39
N CYS A 85 -30.68 -3.06 -5.26
CA CYS A 85 -29.80 -2.83 -4.12
C CYS A 85 -30.58 -2.96 -2.80
N THR A 86 -30.65 -4.19 -2.29
CA THR A 86 -31.52 -4.53 -1.14
C THR A 86 -30.76 -4.82 0.16
N ALA A 87 -31.42 -4.59 1.29
CA ALA A 87 -30.96 -4.89 2.64
C ALA A 87 -29.60 -4.27 2.95
N GLY A 88 -28.64 -5.08 3.43
CA GLY A 88 -27.29 -4.58 3.71
C GLY A 88 -26.63 -3.95 2.47
N GLY A 89 -26.98 -4.40 1.26
CA GLY A 89 -26.43 -3.85 0.02
C GLY A 89 -26.71 -2.36 -0.15
N ALA A 90 -27.82 -1.85 0.41
CA ALA A 90 -28.21 -0.45 0.36
C ALA A 90 -27.17 0.50 0.98
N TYR A 91 -26.31 0.01 1.87
CA TYR A 91 -25.21 0.81 2.40
C TYR A 91 -24.11 1.09 1.38
N ILE A 92 -23.98 0.32 0.31
CA ILE A 92 -22.99 0.58 -0.76
C ILE A 92 -23.21 1.98 -1.35
N PRO A 93 -24.39 2.31 -1.92
CA PRO A 93 -24.66 3.66 -2.41
C PRO A 93 -24.78 4.68 -1.28
N ALA A 94 -25.42 4.34 -0.15
CA ALA A 94 -25.66 5.31 0.92
C ALA A 94 -24.38 5.77 1.66
N MET A 95 -23.29 5.00 1.59
CA MET A 95 -21.98 5.35 2.16
C MET A 95 -20.97 5.80 1.09
N ALA A 96 -21.40 5.94 -0.16
CA ALA A 96 -20.56 6.47 -1.23
C ALA A 96 -20.33 7.96 -1.03
N ASP A 97 -19.22 8.48 -1.57
CA ASP A 97 -18.99 9.93 -1.61
C ASP A 97 -19.90 10.59 -2.65
N GLU A 98 -20.13 9.89 -3.77
CA GLU A 98 -21.06 10.30 -4.83
C GLU A 98 -21.76 9.06 -5.41
N SER A 99 -23.06 9.18 -5.63
CA SER A 99 -23.94 8.09 -6.04
C SER A 99 -24.87 8.50 -7.19
N VAL A 100 -25.02 7.60 -8.16
CA VAL A 100 -25.85 7.78 -9.35
C VAL A 100 -26.87 6.67 -9.41
N MET A 101 -28.12 6.99 -9.71
CA MET A 101 -29.20 6.00 -9.74
C MET A 101 -29.99 6.08 -11.06
N VAL A 102 -30.18 4.92 -11.69
CA VAL A 102 -30.92 4.78 -12.96
C VAL A 102 -32.42 4.71 -12.72
N LYS A 103 -33.18 5.57 -13.38
CA LYS A 103 -34.64 5.58 -13.37
C LYS A 103 -35.23 4.25 -13.85
N GLY A 104 -36.24 3.74 -13.15
CA GLY A 104 -37.07 2.60 -13.57
C GLY A 104 -36.40 1.23 -13.48
N ASN A 105 -35.12 1.16 -13.11
CA ASN A 105 -34.41 -0.10 -12.86
C ASN A 105 -33.65 -0.08 -11.52
N GLY A 106 -33.00 1.04 -11.21
CA GLY A 106 -32.29 1.23 -9.94
C GLY A 106 -33.26 1.28 -8.77
N THR A 107 -33.05 0.42 -7.76
CA THR A 107 -33.85 0.41 -6.53
C THR A 107 -32.95 0.26 -5.29
N ILE A 108 -33.19 1.05 -4.24
CA ILE A 108 -32.45 1.00 -2.97
C ILE A 108 -33.44 0.86 -1.81
N PHE A 109 -33.29 -0.13 -0.95
CA PHE A 109 -34.09 -0.22 0.29
C PHE A 109 -33.45 -1.17 1.30
N LEU A 110 -33.62 -0.87 2.59
CA LEU A 110 -33.19 -1.76 3.68
C LEU A 110 -34.12 -2.99 3.84
N ALA A 111 -35.39 -2.83 3.51
CA ALA A 111 -36.37 -3.90 3.50
C ALA A 111 -37.12 -3.84 2.18
N GLY A 112 -37.00 -4.87 1.36
CA GLY A 112 -37.71 -4.92 0.08
C GLY A 112 -39.23 -5.07 0.25
N PRO A 113 -40.01 -4.87 -0.82
CA PRO A 113 -41.47 -4.96 -0.78
C PRO A 113 -42.03 -6.23 -0.11
N PRO A 114 -41.45 -7.44 -0.32
CA PRO A 114 -41.94 -8.64 0.36
C PRO A 114 -41.84 -8.55 1.89
N LEU A 115 -40.79 -7.91 2.42
CA LEU A 115 -40.57 -7.78 3.86
C LEU A 115 -41.44 -6.68 4.46
N VAL A 116 -41.66 -5.58 3.73
CA VAL A 116 -42.63 -4.54 4.11
C VAL A 116 -44.03 -5.13 4.21
N LYS A 117 -44.48 -5.83 3.17
CA LYS A 117 -45.78 -6.53 3.17
C LYS A 117 -45.91 -7.52 4.33
N ALA A 118 -44.87 -8.29 4.63
CA ALA A 118 -44.89 -9.25 5.73
C ALA A 118 -45.01 -8.60 7.12
N THR A 119 -44.50 -7.37 7.29
CA THR A 119 -44.43 -6.70 8.60
C THR A 119 -45.54 -5.68 8.82
N THR A 120 -45.85 -4.85 7.81
CA THR A 120 -46.83 -3.76 7.92
C THR A 120 -48.14 -4.04 7.18
N ARG A 121 -48.18 -5.10 6.35
CA ARG A 121 -49.27 -5.40 5.38
C ARG A 121 -49.48 -4.35 4.30
N GLU A 122 -48.57 -3.39 4.18
CA GLU A 122 -48.55 -2.41 3.10
C GLU A 122 -48.10 -3.08 1.79
N GLU A 123 -48.85 -2.86 0.72
CA GLU A 123 -48.45 -3.25 -0.63
C GLU A 123 -47.91 -2.03 -1.37
N VAL A 124 -46.61 -2.05 -1.63
CA VAL A 124 -45.89 -0.98 -2.32
C VAL A 124 -44.99 -1.57 -3.40
N SER A 125 -44.86 -0.89 -4.54
CA SER A 125 -43.96 -1.35 -5.60
C SER A 125 -42.50 -1.05 -5.25
N ALA A 126 -41.54 -1.70 -5.92
CA ALA A 126 -40.12 -1.44 -5.69
C ALA A 126 -39.70 -0.01 -6.08
N GLU A 127 -40.30 0.55 -7.14
CA GLU A 127 -40.03 1.92 -7.60
C GLU A 127 -40.63 2.96 -6.63
N ASP A 128 -41.82 2.71 -6.11
CA ASP A 128 -42.47 3.62 -5.15
C ASP A 128 -41.80 3.57 -3.77
N LEU A 129 -41.27 2.40 -3.37
CA LEU A 129 -40.60 2.22 -2.09
C LEU A 129 -39.19 2.84 -2.08
N GLY A 130 -38.44 2.70 -3.18
CA GLY A 130 -37.03 3.05 -3.21
C GLY A 130 -36.45 3.23 -4.60
N GLY A 131 -37.25 3.72 -5.55
CA GLY A 131 -36.79 4.03 -6.91
C GLY A 131 -35.96 5.31 -6.99
N ALA A 132 -35.46 5.60 -8.18
CA ALA A 132 -34.58 6.76 -8.42
C ALA A 132 -35.26 8.10 -8.09
N ALA A 133 -36.58 8.21 -8.32
CA ALA A 133 -37.31 9.45 -8.00
C ALA A 133 -37.35 9.72 -6.48
N VAL A 134 -37.54 8.67 -5.67
CA VAL A 134 -37.57 8.77 -4.20
C VAL A 134 -36.20 9.19 -3.67
N HIS A 135 -35.14 8.59 -4.17
CA HIS A 135 -33.79 8.85 -3.66
C HIS A 135 -33.13 10.13 -4.16
N CYS A 136 -33.40 10.55 -5.40
CA CYS A 136 -32.81 11.78 -5.95
C CYS A 136 -33.64 13.04 -5.67
N LYS A 137 -34.95 12.93 -5.37
CA LYS A 137 -35.82 14.11 -5.14
C LYS A 137 -36.25 14.28 -3.69
N THR A 138 -36.44 13.20 -2.95
CA THR A 138 -37.07 13.26 -1.62
C THR A 138 -36.08 12.95 -0.50
N SER A 139 -35.43 11.77 -0.52
CA SER A 139 -34.59 11.34 0.61
C SER A 139 -33.13 11.79 0.54
N GLY A 140 -32.58 12.02 -0.66
CA GLY A 140 -31.18 12.43 -0.83
C GLY A 140 -30.16 11.30 -0.66
N VAL A 141 -30.59 10.03 -0.74
CA VAL A 141 -29.67 8.87 -0.70
C VAL A 141 -28.86 8.76 -1.99
N SER A 142 -29.39 9.28 -3.10
CA SER A 142 -28.69 9.33 -4.39
C SER A 142 -28.49 10.78 -4.84
N ASP A 143 -27.30 11.10 -5.34
CA ASP A 143 -26.95 12.47 -5.73
C ASP A 143 -27.36 12.81 -7.17
N TYR A 144 -27.26 11.82 -8.07
CA TYR A 144 -27.49 12.02 -9.49
C TYR A 144 -28.60 11.12 -10.04
N PHE A 145 -29.52 11.73 -10.78
CA PHE A 145 -30.61 11.04 -11.47
C PHE A 145 -30.23 10.73 -12.92
N ALA A 146 -30.09 9.45 -13.25
CA ALA A 146 -29.81 8.98 -14.62
C ALA A 146 -31.09 8.48 -15.31
N GLN A 147 -31.19 8.71 -16.62
CA GLN A 147 -32.36 8.29 -17.42
C GLN A 147 -32.27 6.82 -17.85
N ASP A 148 -31.05 6.35 -18.10
CA ASP A 148 -30.71 4.98 -18.50
C ASP A 148 -29.27 4.66 -18.02
N GLU A 149 -28.83 3.42 -18.25
CA GLU A 149 -27.50 2.97 -17.83
C GLU A 149 -26.35 3.71 -18.54
N LEU A 150 -26.51 4.02 -19.84
CA LEU A 150 -25.48 4.73 -20.60
C LEU A 150 -25.29 6.15 -20.07
N HIS A 151 -26.38 6.81 -19.69
CA HIS A 151 -26.37 8.10 -19.03
C HIS A 151 -25.72 7.99 -17.63
N ALA A 152 -26.03 6.96 -16.85
CA ALA A 152 -25.36 6.74 -15.55
C ALA A 152 -23.85 6.57 -15.70
N LEU A 153 -23.39 5.81 -16.69
CA LEU A 153 -21.97 5.65 -17.00
C LEU A 153 -21.34 6.98 -17.44
N ALA A 154 -22.04 7.78 -18.22
CA ALA A 154 -21.58 9.11 -18.62
C ALA A 154 -21.44 10.06 -17.42
N ILE A 155 -22.40 10.05 -16.50
CA ILE A 155 -22.33 10.80 -15.23
C ILE A 155 -21.15 10.30 -14.40
N GLY A 156 -21.00 8.99 -14.21
CA GLY A 156 -19.86 8.40 -13.48
C GLY A 156 -18.51 8.82 -14.04
N ARG A 157 -18.38 8.90 -15.37
CA ARG A 157 -17.17 9.44 -16.02
C ARG A 157 -16.97 10.93 -15.75
N ASN A 158 -18.04 11.72 -15.70
CA ASN A 158 -17.98 13.14 -15.33
C ASN A 158 -17.58 13.34 -13.87
N ILE A 159 -18.09 12.50 -12.95
CA ILE A 159 -17.65 12.48 -11.55
C ILE A 159 -16.13 12.26 -11.51
N ILE A 160 -15.63 11.21 -12.17
CA ILE A 160 -14.19 10.91 -12.24
C ILE A 160 -13.38 12.06 -12.83
N LYS A 161 -13.90 12.75 -13.86
CA LYS A 161 -13.26 13.93 -14.44
C LYS A 161 -13.15 15.09 -13.44
N ASN A 162 -14.10 15.19 -12.52
CA ASN A 162 -14.19 16.25 -11.51
C ASN A 162 -13.62 15.83 -10.13
N LEU A 163 -13.26 14.55 -9.96
CA LEU A 163 -12.40 14.12 -8.86
C LEU A 163 -11.10 14.89 -9.03
N HIS A 164 -10.95 16.00 -8.30
CA HIS A 164 -9.73 16.82 -8.27
C HIS A 164 -8.51 16.07 -7.69
N LEU A 165 -8.56 14.74 -7.65
CA LEU A 165 -7.50 13.77 -7.42
C LEU A 165 -6.56 13.64 -8.62
N ALA A 166 -6.06 14.79 -9.09
CA ALA A 166 -4.69 14.96 -9.55
C ALA A 166 -4.34 16.46 -9.69
N GLY A 167 -4.70 17.30 -8.73
CA GLY A 167 -4.06 18.62 -8.48
C GLY A 167 -2.54 18.54 -8.17
N LYS A 168 -1.86 17.48 -8.60
CA LYS A 168 -0.49 17.49 -9.09
C LYS A 168 -0.53 17.33 -10.61
N GLN A 169 -1.08 18.31 -11.34
CA GLN A 169 -0.81 18.42 -12.79
C GLN A 169 0.70 18.47 -13.06
N GLY A 170 1.52 18.91 -12.09
CA GLY A 170 2.98 18.81 -12.15
C GLY A 170 3.57 17.39 -12.04
N MET A 171 2.87 16.41 -11.44
CA MET A 171 3.32 15.00 -11.44
C MET A 171 2.65 14.16 -12.53
N PHE A 172 1.41 14.45 -12.92
CA PHE A 172 0.76 13.72 -14.00
C PHE A 172 1.31 14.13 -15.37
N ASN A 173 1.64 15.43 -15.57
CA ASN A 173 2.39 15.82 -16.76
C ASN A 173 3.82 15.28 -16.72
N ALA A 174 4.49 15.20 -15.55
CA ALA A 174 5.76 14.48 -15.46
C ALA A 174 5.58 12.96 -15.73
N LEU A 175 4.41 12.37 -15.53
CA LEU A 175 4.18 10.96 -15.89
C LEU A 175 3.89 10.79 -17.39
N THR A 176 3.12 11.66 -18.03
CA THR A 176 2.93 11.60 -19.49
C THR A 176 4.15 12.11 -20.25
N SER A 177 5.04 12.90 -19.63
CA SER A 177 6.27 13.41 -20.25
C SER A 177 7.57 12.76 -19.76
N ILE A 178 7.56 11.93 -18.71
CA ILE A 178 8.60 10.91 -18.52
C ILE A 178 8.15 9.68 -19.29
N ASN A 179 8.24 9.76 -20.62
CA ASN A 179 8.56 8.58 -21.40
C ASN A 179 9.95 8.16 -20.90
N PHE A 180 10.01 7.26 -19.92
CA PHE A 180 11.20 6.45 -19.81
C PHE A 180 11.28 5.73 -21.14
N GLU A 181 12.23 6.13 -21.98
CA GLU A 181 12.64 5.36 -23.14
C GLU A 181 12.94 3.96 -22.61
N TYR A 182 12.01 3.03 -22.82
CA TYR A 182 12.16 1.66 -22.40
C TYR A 182 12.49 0.85 -23.63
N LYS A 183 13.45 -0.06 -23.47
CA LYS A 183 13.80 -1.00 -24.52
C LYS A 183 12.95 -2.23 -24.33
N GLU A 184 12.50 -2.82 -25.44
CA GLU A 184 11.92 -4.15 -25.36
C GLU A 184 12.97 -5.17 -24.89
N PRO A 185 12.54 -6.32 -24.33
CA PRO A 185 13.45 -7.39 -23.96
C PRO A 185 14.28 -7.86 -25.15
N LEU A 186 15.47 -8.39 -24.88
CA LEU A 186 16.36 -8.91 -25.93
C LEU A 186 15.82 -10.18 -26.60
N PHE A 187 14.88 -10.87 -25.95
CA PHE A 187 14.31 -12.14 -26.38
C PHE A 187 12.79 -12.04 -26.47
N ASP A 188 12.17 -12.84 -27.35
CA ASP A 188 10.71 -12.83 -27.48
C ASP A 188 10.05 -13.35 -26.19
N VAL A 189 9.09 -12.58 -25.68
CA VAL A 189 8.26 -12.94 -24.52
C VAL A 189 7.46 -14.23 -24.76
N LYS A 190 7.15 -14.57 -26.01
CA LYS A 190 6.41 -15.79 -26.36
C LYS A 190 7.19 -17.06 -26.03
N GLU A 191 8.52 -16.99 -26.04
CA GLU A 191 9.38 -18.12 -25.67
C GLU A 191 9.22 -18.52 -24.19
N LEU A 192 8.65 -17.66 -23.34
CA LEU A 192 8.32 -17.99 -21.95
C LEU A 192 7.39 -19.22 -21.85
N ARG A 193 6.52 -19.43 -22.84
CA ARG A 193 5.62 -20.60 -22.90
C ARG A 193 6.37 -21.93 -23.05
N SER A 194 7.62 -21.89 -23.52
CA SER A 194 8.45 -23.07 -23.78
C SER A 194 9.56 -23.26 -22.73
N ILE A 195 9.75 -22.32 -21.81
CA ILE A 195 10.82 -22.36 -20.80
C ILE A 195 10.42 -23.18 -19.57
N ALA A 196 9.19 -22.99 -19.08
CA ALA A 196 8.75 -23.71 -17.90
C ALA A 196 8.31 -25.13 -18.28
N PRO A 197 8.98 -26.18 -17.75
CA PRO A 197 8.61 -27.55 -18.02
C PRO A 197 7.27 -27.88 -17.36
N VAL A 198 6.53 -28.80 -18.00
CA VAL A 198 5.30 -29.36 -17.43
C VAL A 198 5.63 -30.23 -16.21
N ASP A 199 6.78 -30.93 -16.23
CA ASP A 199 7.28 -31.67 -15.07
C ASP A 199 8.00 -30.75 -14.09
N HIS A 200 7.42 -30.57 -12.90
CA HIS A 200 7.98 -29.74 -11.83
C HIS A 200 9.26 -30.31 -11.20
N LYS A 201 9.59 -31.58 -11.48
CA LYS A 201 10.89 -32.16 -11.09
C LYS A 201 12.02 -31.67 -11.98
N GLN A 202 11.72 -31.26 -13.22
CA GLN A 202 12.70 -30.72 -14.14
C GLN A 202 13.05 -29.29 -13.74
N GLN A 203 14.31 -29.07 -13.42
CA GLN A 203 14.81 -27.73 -13.15
C GLN A 203 14.99 -26.98 -14.47
N PHE A 204 14.67 -25.68 -14.45
CA PHE A 204 15.03 -24.75 -15.51
C PHE A 204 15.74 -23.55 -14.89
N ASP A 205 16.62 -22.92 -15.66
CA ASP A 205 17.29 -21.71 -15.20
C ASP A 205 16.27 -20.58 -15.13
N ILE A 206 16.07 -20.00 -13.95
CA ILE A 206 15.14 -18.87 -13.84
C ILE A 206 15.62 -17.68 -14.67
N ARG A 207 16.94 -17.52 -14.90
CA ARG A 207 17.54 -16.40 -15.64
C ARG A 207 17.00 -16.27 -17.07
N SER A 208 16.57 -17.36 -17.71
CA SER A 208 15.92 -17.28 -19.02
C SER A 208 14.55 -16.61 -18.95
N VAL A 209 13.84 -16.69 -17.82
CA VAL A 209 12.63 -15.89 -17.56
C VAL A 209 13.02 -14.42 -17.38
N PHE A 210 14.05 -14.12 -16.58
CA PHE A 210 14.52 -12.75 -16.36
C PHE A 210 14.83 -12.04 -17.69
N ALA A 211 15.58 -12.69 -18.58
CA ALA A 211 16.02 -12.10 -19.85
C ALA A 211 14.87 -11.71 -20.81
N ARG A 212 13.69 -12.31 -20.62
CA ARG A 212 12.48 -12.06 -21.43
C ARG A 212 11.51 -11.07 -20.80
N ILE A 213 11.68 -10.76 -19.50
CA ILE A 213 10.78 -9.82 -18.80
C ILE A 213 11.38 -8.43 -18.61
N VAL A 214 12.71 -8.28 -18.59
CA VAL A 214 13.39 -6.99 -18.34
C VAL A 214 13.68 -6.18 -19.61
N ASP A 215 13.86 -4.88 -19.46
CA ASP A 215 14.15 -3.94 -20.56
C ASP A 215 15.62 -4.06 -21.01
N GLY A 216 15.85 -4.54 -22.23
CA GLY A 216 17.20 -4.77 -22.75
C GLY A 216 18.03 -5.65 -21.81
N SER A 217 19.15 -5.13 -21.30
CA SER A 217 20.01 -5.78 -20.31
C SER A 217 19.94 -5.17 -18.90
N PHE A 218 19.10 -4.15 -18.70
CA PHE A 218 18.97 -3.45 -17.42
C PHE A 218 17.80 -4.00 -16.61
N VAL A 219 17.91 -4.01 -15.27
CA VAL A 219 16.86 -4.48 -14.36
C VAL A 219 15.77 -3.41 -14.21
N ARG A 220 15.08 -3.11 -15.32
CA ARG A 220 13.91 -2.25 -15.41
C ARG A 220 12.80 -2.99 -16.17
N ILE A 221 11.55 -2.64 -15.91
CA ILE A 221 10.39 -3.14 -16.66
C ILE A 221 9.55 -1.92 -17.04
N PHE A 222 9.35 -1.69 -18.35
CA PHE A 222 8.70 -0.48 -18.88
C PHE A 222 9.30 0.82 -18.28
N GLY A 223 10.62 0.87 -18.18
CA GLY A 223 11.39 1.99 -17.66
C GLY A 223 11.47 2.07 -16.14
N GLN A 224 10.67 1.28 -15.41
CA GLN A 224 10.59 1.34 -13.96
C GLN A 224 11.70 0.53 -13.31
N PRO A 225 12.43 1.07 -12.31
CA PRO A 225 13.37 0.27 -11.55
C PRO A 225 12.60 -0.79 -10.76
N VAL A 226 12.89 -2.05 -11.02
CA VAL A 226 12.35 -3.19 -10.28
C VAL A 226 13.47 -4.08 -9.81
N ARG A 227 13.22 -4.87 -8.79
CA ARG A 227 14.19 -5.81 -8.25
C ARG A 227 13.53 -7.17 -8.17
N ILE A 228 14.08 -8.11 -8.91
CA ILE A 228 13.48 -9.43 -9.08
C ILE A 228 14.26 -10.43 -8.24
N LEU A 229 13.54 -11.24 -7.46
CA LEU A 229 14.06 -12.35 -6.69
C LEU A 229 13.38 -13.63 -7.19
N GLY A 230 14.15 -14.50 -7.85
CA GLY A 230 13.64 -15.72 -8.47
C GLY A 230 14.33 -16.97 -7.96
N ASN A 231 13.57 -18.05 -7.73
CA ASN A 231 14.14 -19.32 -7.31
C ASN A 231 14.86 -20.02 -8.46
N ASN A 232 16.03 -20.60 -8.17
CA ASN A 232 16.81 -21.39 -9.10
C ASN A 232 17.25 -22.71 -8.45
N GLY A 233 16.30 -23.40 -7.80
CA GLY A 233 16.53 -24.60 -7.00
C GLY A 233 16.12 -24.46 -5.54
N ILE A 234 16.63 -25.37 -4.70
CA ILE A 234 16.37 -25.47 -3.26
C ILE A 234 17.00 -24.27 -2.53
N LEU A 235 16.38 -23.80 -1.44
CA LEU A 235 16.93 -22.74 -0.60
C LEU A 235 17.91 -23.28 0.44
N PHE A 236 19.11 -22.71 0.44
CA PHE A 236 20.15 -22.94 1.45
C PHE A 236 20.28 -21.73 2.39
N ASN A 237 21.14 -21.87 3.42
CA ASN A 237 21.48 -20.79 4.34
C ASN A 237 21.90 -19.52 3.60
N GLU A 238 22.82 -19.67 2.65
CA GLU A 238 23.40 -18.60 1.85
C GLU A 238 22.33 -17.95 0.97
N SER A 239 21.41 -18.75 0.43
CA SER A 239 20.29 -18.27 -0.38
C SER A 239 19.36 -17.36 0.43
N ALA A 240 19.03 -17.77 1.66
CA ALA A 240 18.15 -17.02 2.55
C ALA A 240 18.82 -15.71 3.03
N LEU A 241 20.09 -15.76 3.43
CA LEU A 241 20.84 -14.56 3.83
C LEU A 241 21.01 -13.57 2.67
N LYS A 242 21.30 -14.08 1.47
CA LYS A 242 21.35 -13.27 0.24
C LYS A 242 19.99 -12.61 -0.04
N GLY A 243 18.90 -13.37 0.07
CA GLY A 243 17.55 -12.86 -0.13
C GLY A 243 17.18 -11.76 0.86
N ALA A 244 17.45 -11.97 2.15
CA ALA A 244 17.20 -10.99 3.21
C ALA A 244 17.94 -9.68 2.96
N HIS A 245 19.26 -9.75 2.74
CA HIS A 245 20.08 -8.56 2.46
C HIS A 245 19.62 -7.83 1.17
N PHE A 246 19.25 -8.57 0.13
CA PHE A 246 18.72 -7.97 -1.10
C PHE A 246 17.42 -7.21 -0.85
N ILE A 247 16.49 -7.77 -0.07
CA ILE A 247 15.21 -7.12 0.28
C ILE A 247 15.45 -5.86 1.11
N GLU A 248 16.40 -5.89 2.05
CA GLU A 248 16.79 -4.72 2.85
C GLU A 248 17.30 -3.58 1.96
N LEU A 249 18.18 -3.87 1.00
CA LEU A 249 18.68 -2.87 0.03
C LEU A 249 17.55 -2.29 -0.83
N CYS A 250 16.61 -3.13 -1.27
CA CYS A 250 15.45 -2.67 -2.04
C CYS A 250 14.55 -1.78 -1.19
N THR A 251 14.32 -2.15 0.06
CA THR A 251 13.50 -1.38 1.01
C THR A 251 14.15 -0.03 1.33
N GLN A 252 15.47 0.00 1.59
CA GLN A 252 16.21 1.23 1.85
C GLN A 252 16.16 2.20 0.66
N ARG A 253 16.22 1.66 -0.56
CA ARG A 253 16.20 2.45 -1.81
C ARG A 253 14.79 2.70 -2.35
N ASN A 254 13.76 2.26 -1.63
CA ASN A 254 12.36 2.31 -2.04
C ASN A 254 12.12 1.72 -3.45
N ILE A 255 12.77 0.59 -3.75
CA ILE A 255 12.65 -0.09 -5.04
C ILE A 255 11.67 -1.28 -4.90
N PRO A 256 10.68 -1.39 -5.80
CA PRO A 256 9.71 -2.48 -5.81
C PRO A 256 10.33 -3.86 -6.00
N LEU A 257 9.70 -4.86 -5.39
CA LEU A 257 10.13 -6.25 -5.44
C LEU A 257 9.19 -7.11 -6.29
N VAL A 258 9.77 -7.94 -7.14
CA VAL A 258 9.07 -8.97 -7.91
C VAL A 258 9.62 -10.33 -7.52
N PHE A 259 8.75 -11.21 -7.01
CA PHE A 259 9.11 -12.56 -6.63
C PHE A 259 8.68 -13.54 -7.72
N LEU A 260 9.61 -14.33 -8.24
CA LEU A 260 9.34 -15.43 -9.17
C LEU A 260 9.47 -16.75 -8.42
N GLN A 261 8.33 -17.33 -8.04
CA GLN A 261 8.30 -18.56 -7.25
C GLN A 261 8.44 -19.79 -8.14
N ASN A 262 9.48 -20.57 -7.86
CA ASN A 262 9.65 -21.94 -8.32
C ASN A 262 10.41 -22.72 -7.24
N ILE A 263 9.74 -22.98 -6.11
CA ILE A 263 10.35 -23.45 -4.88
C ILE A 263 9.78 -24.79 -4.44
N THR A 264 10.67 -25.75 -4.25
CA THR A 264 10.38 -27.09 -3.69
C THR A 264 10.56 -27.16 -2.18
N GLY A 265 11.33 -26.25 -1.59
CA GLY A 265 11.53 -26.13 -0.15
C GLY A 265 12.93 -25.68 0.23
N PHE A 266 13.23 -25.79 1.53
CA PHE A 266 14.57 -25.59 2.09
C PHE A 266 15.34 -26.90 2.11
N MET A 267 16.67 -26.82 2.15
CA MET A 267 17.53 -28.00 2.28
C MET A 267 17.32 -28.67 3.63
N VAL A 268 16.96 -29.95 3.63
CA VAL A 268 16.73 -30.75 4.85
C VAL A 268 17.96 -31.56 5.24
N GLY A 269 18.14 -31.81 6.54
CA GLY A 269 19.20 -32.67 7.06
C GLY A 269 19.78 -32.16 8.38
N SER A 270 20.32 -33.07 9.20
CA SER A 270 20.86 -32.75 10.54
C SER A 270 21.92 -31.65 10.50
N ARG A 271 22.81 -31.68 9.49
CA ARG A 271 23.84 -30.66 9.28
C ARG A 271 23.24 -29.29 8.90
N SER A 272 22.21 -29.26 8.06
CA SER A 272 21.53 -28.03 7.65
C SER A 272 20.83 -27.36 8.84
N GLU A 273 20.18 -28.17 9.68
CA GLU A 273 19.54 -27.69 10.92
C GLU A 273 20.56 -27.18 11.93
N ALA A 274 21.64 -27.94 12.18
CA ALA A 274 22.72 -27.53 13.08
C ALA A 274 23.42 -26.23 12.62
N ASN A 275 23.52 -26.02 11.31
CA ASN A 275 24.05 -24.79 10.71
C ASN A 275 23.04 -23.62 10.74
N GLY A 276 21.85 -23.80 11.32
CA GLY A 276 20.89 -22.74 11.56
C GLY A 276 20.02 -22.35 10.35
N ILE A 277 19.66 -23.31 9.48
CA ILE A 277 18.78 -23.03 8.32
C ILE A 277 17.45 -22.42 8.71
N ALA A 278 16.86 -22.83 9.84
CA ALA A 278 15.66 -22.21 10.39
C ALA A 278 15.87 -20.71 10.67
N LYS A 279 17.00 -20.32 11.29
CA LYS A 279 17.32 -18.92 11.60
C LYS A 279 17.58 -18.10 10.34
N SER A 280 18.29 -18.66 9.37
CA SER A 280 18.56 -17.99 8.09
C SER A 280 17.27 -17.80 7.29
N GLY A 281 16.42 -18.82 7.21
CA GLY A 281 15.09 -18.73 6.61
C GLY A 281 14.20 -17.68 7.29
N ALA A 282 14.21 -17.64 8.62
CA ALA A 282 13.45 -16.67 9.40
C ALA A 282 13.88 -15.22 9.10
N LYS A 283 15.18 -14.94 8.89
CA LYS A 283 15.64 -13.60 8.47
C LYS A 283 15.04 -13.17 7.13
N MET A 284 14.98 -14.07 6.16
CA MET A 284 14.36 -13.78 4.86
C MET A 284 12.86 -13.51 5.00
N VAL A 285 12.14 -14.34 5.77
CA VAL A 285 10.71 -14.16 6.03
C VAL A 285 10.44 -12.84 6.76
N MET A 286 11.28 -12.49 7.73
CA MET A 286 11.21 -11.20 8.43
C MET A 286 11.41 -10.03 7.45
N ALA A 287 12.42 -10.09 6.58
CA ALA A 287 12.66 -9.06 5.57
C ALA A 287 11.46 -8.89 4.61
N VAL A 288 10.89 -10.00 4.12
CA VAL A 288 9.68 -9.98 3.26
C VAL A 288 8.49 -9.36 3.99
N SER A 289 8.28 -9.71 5.26
CA SER A 289 7.14 -9.25 6.06
C SER A 289 7.21 -7.75 6.36
N CYS A 290 8.42 -7.25 6.65
CA CYS A 290 8.63 -5.85 7.03
C CYS A 290 8.87 -4.92 5.82
N ALA A 291 9.08 -5.47 4.63
CA ALA A 291 9.27 -4.67 3.41
C ALA A 291 7.99 -3.90 3.05
N LYS A 292 8.06 -2.57 3.17
CA LYS A 292 6.96 -1.65 2.83
C LYS A 292 6.90 -1.24 1.36
N VAL A 293 7.93 -1.59 0.59
CA VAL A 293 7.93 -1.38 -0.87
C VAL A 293 6.84 -2.25 -1.52
N PRO A 294 6.32 -1.85 -2.69
CA PRO A 294 5.38 -2.69 -3.41
C PRO A 294 5.98 -4.04 -3.78
N LYS A 295 5.19 -5.09 -3.61
CA LYS A 295 5.58 -6.49 -3.83
C LYS A 295 4.63 -7.13 -4.81
N VAL A 296 5.16 -7.78 -5.84
CA VAL A 296 4.38 -8.65 -6.75
C VAL A 296 4.97 -10.02 -6.73
N THR A 297 4.11 -11.03 -6.72
CA THR A 297 4.53 -12.42 -6.72
C THR A 297 3.94 -13.13 -7.93
N ILE A 298 4.76 -13.89 -8.64
CA ILE A 298 4.34 -14.71 -9.77
C ILE A 298 4.86 -16.11 -9.54
N ILE A 299 3.94 -17.08 -9.47
CA ILE A 299 4.29 -18.49 -9.33
C ILE A 299 4.47 -19.06 -10.74
N VAL A 300 5.72 -19.33 -11.11
CA VAL A 300 6.10 -19.83 -12.44
C VAL A 300 6.31 -21.35 -12.47
N GLY A 301 6.30 -21.99 -11.30
CA GLY A 301 6.44 -23.44 -11.12
C GLY A 301 5.84 -23.90 -9.79
N GLY A 302 6.64 -24.54 -8.94
CA GLY A 302 6.20 -24.99 -7.62
C GLY A 302 6.14 -23.88 -6.57
N SER A 303 5.16 -23.93 -5.68
CA SER A 303 5.11 -23.15 -4.43
C SER A 303 4.75 -24.08 -3.28
N PHE A 304 5.79 -24.60 -2.61
CA PHE A 304 5.65 -25.62 -1.58
C PHE A 304 6.20 -25.18 -0.22
N GLY A 305 5.43 -25.46 0.83
CA GLY A 305 5.84 -25.36 2.24
C GLY A 305 6.42 -24.01 2.64
N ALA A 306 7.49 -24.04 3.44
CA ALA A 306 8.15 -22.84 3.94
C ALA A 306 8.76 -21.95 2.84
N GLY A 307 8.98 -22.52 1.64
CA GLY A 307 9.44 -21.77 0.48
C GLY A 307 8.45 -20.70 0.03
N ASN A 308 7.15 -21.01 0.08
CA ASN A 308 6.08 -20.05 -0.21
C ASN A 308 6.17 -18.82 0.72
N TYR A 309 6.52 -19.04 2.00
CA TYR A 309 6.64 -17.98 2.98
C TYR A 309 7.82 -17.06 2.69
N ALA A 310 8.99 -17.64 2.47
CA ALA A 310 10.22 -16.90 2.17
C ALA A 310 10.13 -16.11 0.86
N MET A 311 9.29 -16.53 -0.08
CA MET A 311 9.16 -15.93 -1.40
C MET A 311 7.92 -15.03 -1.56
N CYS A 312 7.42 -14.44 -0.47
CA CYS A 312 6.27 -13.52 -0.48
C CYS A 312 4.97 -14.18 -1.00
N GLY A 313 4.60 -15.29 -0.36
CA GLY A 313 3.30 -15.96 -0.51
C GLY A 313 2.10 -15.06 -0.16
N ARG A 314 0.86 -15.56 -0.37
CA ARG A 314 -0.38 -14.78 -0.19
C ARG A 314 -0.50 -14.13 1.19
N ALA A 315 -0.01 -14.80 2.23
CA ALA A 315 -0.04 -14.32 3.62
C ALA A 315 0.85 -13.09 3.90
N TYR A 316 1.76 -12.74 2.98
CA TYR A 316 2.70 -11.62 3.11
C TYR A 316 2.23 -10.37 2.38
N SER A 317 0.94 -10.33 2.02
CA SER A 317 0.26 -9.22 1.37
C SER A 317 1.05 -8.60 0.20
N PRO A 318 1.44 -9.39 -0.83
CA PRO A 318 1.84 -8.80 -2.08
C PRO A 318 0.66 -7.99 -2.66
N ASN A 319 0.96 -6.87 -3.32
CA ASN A 319 -0.03 -6.05 -3.99
C ASN A 319 -0.81 -6.88 -5.01
N PHE A 320 -0.09 -7.74 -5.74
CA PHE A 320 -0.66 -8.71 -6.66
C PHE A 320 0.07 -10.05 -6.58
N MET A 321 -0.69 -11.13 -6.70
CA MET A 321 -0.17 -12.49 -6.80
C MET A 321 -0.79 -13.20 -7.99
N PHE A 322 0.02 -13.75 -8.90
CA PHE A 322 -0.46 -14.46 -10.08
C PHE A 322 0.18 -15.84 -10.21
N LEU A 323 -0.50 -16.74 -10.91
CA LEU A 323 -0.01 -18.07 -11.24
C LEU A 323 0.15 -18.23 -12.75
N TRP A 324 1.19 -18.95 -13.17
CA TRP A 324 1.20 -19.54 -14.50
C TRP A 324 0.30 -20.79 -14.56
N PRO A 325 -0.17 -21.20 -15.75
CA PRO A 325 -1.05 -22.36 -15.89
C PRO A 325 -0.38 -23.68 -15.48
N ASN A 326 0.95 -23.75 -15.54
CA ASN A 326 1.73 -24.89 -15.08
C ASN A 326 2.07 -24.83 -13.59
N ALA A 327 1.68 -23.78 -12.85
CA ALA A 327 2.06 -23.65 -11.44
C ALA A 327 1.38 -24.72 -10.56
N ARG A 328 1.99 -25.04 -9.42
CA ARG A 328 1.36 -25.86 -8.36
C ARG A 328 1.59 -25.23 -7.00
N ILE A 329 0.56 -25.24 -6.15
CA ILE A 329 0.65 -24.70 -4.79
C ILE A 329 0.08 -25.68 -3.77
N SER A 330 0.88 -26.06 -2.78
CA SER A 330 0.43 -26.93 -1.68
C SER A 330 1.38 -26.85 -0.48
N VAL A 331 0.98 -27.44 0.65
CA VAL A 331 1.83 -27.46 1.85
C VAL A 331 3.13 -28.23 1.65
N MET A 332 3.11 -29.27 0.82
CA MET A 332 4.28 -30.02 0.35
C MET A 332 3.93 -30.73 -0.96
N GLY A 333 4.92 -31.29 -1.66
CA GLY A 333 4.67 -32.02 -2.90
C GLY A 333 3.83 -33.28 -2.67
N GLY A 334 2.91 -33.61 -3.59
CA GLY A 334 1.98 -34.74 -3.42
C GLY A 334 2.66 -36.08 -3.14
N ALA A 335 3.75 -36.40 -3.84
CA ALA A 335 4.53 -37.62 -3.60
C ALA A 335 5.20 -37.63 -2.21
N GLN A 336 5.63 -36.46 -1.70
CA GLN A 336 6.20 -36.34 -0.36
C GLN A 336 5.12 -36.53 0.71
N ALA A 337 3.96 -35.89 0.54
CA ALA A 337 2.82 -36.06 1.44
C ALA A 337 2.35 -37.51 1.51
N ALA A 338 2.25 -38.17 0.35
CA ALA A 338 1.88 -39.58 0.25
C ALA A 338 2.88 -40.48 0.99
N GLY A 339 4.18 -40.24 0.84
CA GLY A 339 5.22 -40.98 1.57
C GLY A 339 5.09 -40.82 3.09
N VAL A 340 4.97 -39.58 3.58
CA VAL A 340 4.88 -39.29 5.04
C VAL A 340 3.59 -39.85 5.65
N LEU A 341 2.45 -39.60 5.01
CA LEU A 341 1.16 -40.13 5.49
C LEU A 341 1.12 -41.64 5.44
N SER A 342 1.79 -42.24 4.45
CA SER A 342 1.92 -43.68 4.37
C SER A 342 2.73 -44.23 5.54
N GLU A 343 3.90 -43.68 5.82
CA GLU A 343 4.75 -44.12 6.93
C GLU A 343 4.02 -44.02 8.30
N ILE A 344 3.31 -42.92 8.54
CA ILE A 344 2.50 -42.72 9.75
C ILE A 344 1.34 -43.72 9.83
N GLY A 345 0.61 -43.90 8.72
CA GLY A 345 -0.49 -44.84 8.62
C GLY A 345 -0.05 -46.28 8.89
N GLY A 346 1.12 -46.66 8.37
CA GLY A 346 1.70 -47.98 8.58
C GLY A 346 2.15 -48.22 10.00
N ALA A 347 2.81 -47.23 10.62
CA ALA A 347 3.16 -47.31 12.03
C ALA A 347 1.92 -47.47 12.92
N CYS A 348 0.81 -46.79 12.60
CA CYS A 348 -0.45 -46.89 13.34
C CYS A 348 -1.12 -48.27 13.15
N LYS A 349 -1.28 -48.74 11.90
CA LYS A 349 -1.83 -50.08 11.60
C LYS A 349 -1.00 -51.20 12.26
N LYS A 350 0.33 -51.07 12.24
CA LYS A 350 1.25 -52.02 12.90
C LYS A 350 1.05 -52.06 14.42
N LYS A 351 0.82 -50.92 15.07
CA LYS A 351 0.49 -50.85 16.51
C LYS A 351 -0.86 -51.49 16.84
N GLN A 352 -1.81 -51.48 15.89
CA GLN A 352 -3.12 -52.10 16.02
C GLN A 352 -3.14 -53.60 15.64
N GLY A 353 -1.99 -54.17 15.27
CA GLY A 353 -1.89 -55.57 14.80
C GLY A 353 -2.51 -55.82 13.43
N ILE A 354 -2.90 -54.77 12.70
CA ILE A 354 -3.50 -54.87 11.36
C ILE A 354 -2.38 -54.99 10.34
N LYS A 355 -2.41 -56.05 9.51
CA LYS A 355 -1.48 -56.20 8.38
C LYS A 355 -1.85 -55.18 7.30
N TRP A 356 -0.85 -54.46 6.81
CA TRP A 356 -0.99 -53.54 5.70
C TRP A 356 -0.23 -54.10 4.50
N THR A 357 -0.94 -54.42 3.43
CA THR A 357 -0.31 -54.97 2.22
C THR A 357 0.33 -53.86 1.39
N LYS A 358 1.27 -54.23 0.52
CA LYS A 358 1.88 -53.27 -0.42
C LYS A 358 0.86 -52.69 -1.39
N GLU A 359 -0.14 -53.46 -1.81
CA GLU A 359 -1.20 -52.93 -2.69
C GLU A 359 -2.04 -51.85 -1.98
N GLU A 360 -2.43 -52.10 -0.72
CA GLU A 360 -3.18 -51.12 0.08
C GLU A 360 -2.36 -49.85 0.36
N GLU A 361 -1.04 -49.99 0.51
CA GLU A 361 -0.12 -48.87 0.70
C GLU A 361 -0.03 -47.99 -0.56
N GLU A 362 0.14 -48.60 -1.73
CA GLU A 362 0.21 -47.89 -3.00
C GLU A 362 -1.13 -47.26 -3.39
N GLU A 363 -2.26 -47.93 -3.13
CA GLU A 363 -3.59 -47.35 -3.34
C GLU A 363 -3.81 -46.11 -2.45
N PHE A 364 -3.38 -46.19 -1.18
CA PHE A 364 -3.44 -45.05 -0.27
C PHE A 364 -2.57 -43.89 -0.76
N LYS A 365 -1.33 -44.15 -1.17
CA LYS A 365 -0.43 -43.13 -1.73
C LYS A 365 -1.03 -42.49 -2.99
N ALA A 366 -1.59 -43.29 -3.90
CA ALA A 366 -2.21 -42.81 -5.12
C ALA A 366 -3.36 -41.83 -4.84
N LYS A 367 -4.25 -42.16 -3.89
CA LYS A 367 -5.35 -41.27 -3.46
C LYS A 367 -4.84 -39.94 -2.91
N VAL A 368 -3.76 -39.96 -2.13
CA VAL A 368 -3.15 -38.73 -1.60
C VAL A 368 -2.53 -37.89 -2.72
N VAL A 369 -1.78 -38.50 -3.64
CA VAL A 369 -1.18 -37.79 -4.78
C VAL A 369 -2.26 -37.13 -5.65
N GLU A 370 -3.34 -37.85 -5.95
CA GLU A 370 -4.47 -37.32 -6.72
C GLU A 370 -5.14 -36.13 -6.03
N ALA A 371 -5.38 -36.23 -4.72
CA ALA A 371 -5.95 -35.13 -3.94
C ALA A 371 -5.07 -33.87 -4.00
N TYR A 372 -3.75 -34.03 -3.84
CA TYR A 372 -2.79 -32.92 -3.92
C TYR A 372 -2.68 -32.32 -5.32
N GLU A 373 -2.79 -33.14 -6.37
CA GLU A 373 -2.77 -32.65 -7.75
C GLU A 373 -4.03 -31.83 -8.06
N ARG A 374 -5.19 -32.29 -7.59
CA ARG A 374 -6.47 -31.58 -7.73
C ARG A 374 -6.48 -30.26 -6.96
N GLU A 375 -6.04 -30.28 -5.71
CA GLU A 375 -6.09 -29.11 -4.81
C GLU A 375 -4.96 -28.12 -5.07
N GLY A 376 -3.82 -28.59 -5.57
CA GLY A 376 -2.69 -27.74 -5.95
C GLY A 376 -2.77 -27.15 -7.35
N ASN A 377 -3.80 -27.50 -8.12
CA ASN A 377 -4.03 -26.98 -9.46
C ASN A 377 -4.32 -25.46 -9.43
N PRO A 378 -3.81 -24.67 -10.39
CA PRO A 378 -4.07 -23.23 -10.47
C PRO A 378 -5.56 -22.87 -10.49
N TYR A 379 -6.41 -23.65 -11.14
CA TYR A 379 -7.85 -23.39 -11.16
C TYR A 379 -8.48 -23.56 -9.78
N TYR A 380 -8.00 -24.52 -8.98
CA TYR A 380 -8.46 -24.71 -7.61
C TYR A 380 -8.07 -23.53 -6.71
N SER A 381 -6.85 -23.02 -6.91
CA SER A 381 -6.28 -21.85 -6.23
C SER A 381 -7.05 -20.56 -6.57
N THR A 382 -7.18 -20.23 -7.86
CA THR A 382 -7.84 -19.00 -8.32
C THR A 382 -9.32 -18.98 -7.96
N ALA A 383 -10.00 -20.14 -8.01
CA ALA A 383 -11.39 -20.26 -7.58
C ALA A 383 -11.61 -19.86 -6.10
N ARG A 384 -10.55 -19.86 -5.28
CA ARG A 384 -10.56 -19.51 -3.85
C ARG A 384 -9.87 -18.19 -3.55
N LEU A 385 -9.41 -17.45 -4.57
CA LEU A 385 -8.69 -16.19 -4.42
C LEU A 385 -7.41 -16.29 -3.56
N TRP A 386 -6.74 -17.44 -3.62
CA TRP A 386 -5.37 -17.56 -3.10
C TRP A 386 -4.40 -16.71 -3.94
N ASP A 387 -4.76 -16.47 -5.19
CA ASP A 387 -4.14 -15.58 -6.14
C ASP A 387 -5.18 -14.62 -6.77
N ASP A 388 -4.70 -13.69 -7.57
CA ASP A 388 -5.48 -12.67 -8.27
C ASP A 388 -5.72 -13.03 -9.75
N GLY A 389 -5.30 -14.22 -10.18
CA GLY A 389 -5.53 -14.72 -11.53
C GLY A 389 -4.43 -15.64 -12.06
N ILE A 390 -4.84 -16.45 -13.04
CA ILE A 390 -3.92 -17.21 -13.90
C ILE A 390 -3.56 -16.32 -15.08
N VAL A 391 -2.27 -16.22 -15.38
CA VAL A 391 -1.75 -15.38 -16.46
C VAL A 391 -1.02 -16.22 -17.49
N ASP A 392 -1.15 -15.88 -18.77
CA ASP A 392 -0.31 -16.47 -19.82
C ASP A 392 1.16 -16.11 -19.52
N PRO A 393 2.09 -17.08 -19.55
CA PRO A 393 3.51 -16.80 -19.36
C PRO A 393 4.02 -15.64 -20.22
N ALA A 394 3.55 -15.51 -21.46
CA ALA A 394 3.95 -14.44 -22.38
C ALA A 394 3.44 -13.04 -21.95
N ASP A 395 2.35 -12.97 -21.19
CA ASP A 395 1.78 -11.72 -20.69
C ASP A 395 2.34 -11.29 -19.32
N THR A 396 3.22 -12.10 -18.72
CA THR A 396 3.90 -11.81 -17.44
C THR A 396 4.44 -10.37 -17.39
N ARG A 397 5.17 -9.95 -18.42
CA ARG A 397 5.72 -8.60 -18.52
C ARG A 397 4.61 -7.54 -18.50
N LYS A 398 3.55 -7.73 -19.27
CA LYS A 398 2.40 -6.80 -19.35
C LYS A 398 1.60 -6.75 -18.06
N VAL A 399 1.61 -7.80 -17.23
CA VAL A 399 0.92 -7.82 -15.94
C VAL A 399 1.74 -7.13 -14.86
N ILE A 400 3.08 -7.19 -14.94
CA ILE A 400 3.99 -6.47 -14.05
C ILE A 400 4.03 -4.97 -14.38
N GLY A 401 3.98 -4.59 -15.66
CA GLY A 401 4.07 -3.18 -16.09
C GLY A 401 3.08 -2.18 -15.48
N PRO A 402 1.80 -2.54 -15.29
CA PRO A 402 0.79 -1.73 -14.61
C PRO A 402 1.10 -1.43 -13.15
N LEU A 403 2.17 -1.99 -12.56
CA LEU A 403 2.64 -1.58 -11.24
C LEU A 403 2.90 -0.08 -11.14
N ARG A 404 3.02 0.63 -12.27
CA ARG A 404 2.94 2.11 -12.38
C ARG A 404 1.96 2.75 -11.40
N PHE A 405 0.80 2.11 -11.19
CA PHE A 405 -0.28 2.60 -10.34
C PHE A 405 -0.10 2.32 -8.83
N SER A 406 0.66 1.28 -8.46
CA SER A 406 0.92 0.91 -7.06
C SER A 406 1.99 1.80 -6.39
N PHE A 407 2.76 2.56 -7.19
CA PHE A 407 3.89 3.37 -6.73
C PHE A 407 3.55 4.73 -6.11
N TYR A 408 2.27 5.06 -6.00
CA TYR A 408 1.84 6.32 -5.39
C TYR A 408 1.50 6.14 -3.92
N GLU A 409 2.51 5.81 -3.10
CA GLU A 409 2.59 6.50 -1.81
C GLU A 409 3.22 7.86 -2.07
N PRO A 410 2.47 8.98 -2.05
CA PRO A 410 3.09 10.16 -1.53
C PRO A 410 3.35 9.83 -0.06
N THR A 411 4.57 9.40 0.26
CA THR A 411 5.10 9.56 1.60
C THR A 411 5.04 11.07 1.86
N CYS A 412 3.89 11.52 2.38
CA CYS A 412 3.63 12.86 2.86
C CYS A 412 4.41 13.10 4.17
N ARG A 413 5.70 12.75 4.17
CA ARG A 413 6.69 13.25 5.14
C ARG A 413 7.68 14.21 4.50
N GLY A 414 7.80 14.24 3.16
CA GLY A 414 8.41 15.36 2.46
C GLY A 414 7.38 16.45 2.20
N TYR A 415 7.29 17.45 3.07
CA TYR A 415 6.47 18.64 2.83
C TYR A 415 6.79 19.19 1.43
N LYS A 416 5.78 19.26 0.55
CA LYS A 416 5.96 19.61 -0.87
C LYS A 416 6.48 21.05 -1.04
N ILE A 417 7.79 21.19 -1.16
CA ILE A 417 8.47 22.43 -1.59
C ILE A 417 7.85 23.01 -2.87
N TRP A 418 7.47 22.14 -3.80
CA TRP A 418 6.84 22.54 -5.06
C TRP A 418 5.48 23.21 -4.86
N CYS A 419 4.71 22.80 -3.84
CA CYS A 419 3.43 23.44 -3.52
C CYS A 419 3.63 24.82 -2.89
N ILE A 420 4.61 24.97 -2.00
CA ILE A 420 4.95 26.25 -1.35
C ILE A 420 5.33 27.31 -2.39
N GLN A 421 6.19 26.96 -3.36
CA GLN A 421 6.62 27.90 -4.40
C GLN A 421 5.53 28.26 -5.42
N ASN A 422 4.69 27.28 -5.82
CA ASN A 422 3.54 27.55 -6.70
C ASN A 422 2.44 28.34 -5.99
N PHE A 423 2.22 28.10 -4.70
CA PHE A 423 1.24 28.82 -3.90
C PHE A 423 1.63 30.30 -3.77
N TRP A 424 2.91 30.59 -3.50
CA TRP A 424 3.43 31.97 -3.52
C TRP A 424 3.20 32.67 -4.86
N GLY A 425 3.53 31.99 -5.97
CA GLY A 425 3.31 32.51 -7.32
C GLY A 425 1.83 32.66 -7.72
N LYS A 426 0.91 31.98 -7.03
CA LYS A 426 -0.55 32.12 -7.20
C LYS A 426 -1.12 33.26 -6.34
N ILE A 427 -0.65 33.44 -5.12
CA ILE A 427 -1.03 34.56 -4.24
C ILE A 427 -0.72 35.89 -4.94
N LEU A 428 0.51 36.04 -5.46
CA LEU A 428 0.94 37.26 -6.16
C LEU A 428 0.16 37.51 -7.46
N ARG A 429 -0.17 36.46 -8.22
CA ARG A 429 -0.98 36.57 -9.45
C ARG A 429 -2.46 36.80 -9.21
N GLY A 430 -2.96 36.41 -8.03
CA GLY A 430 -4.36 36.58 -7.63
C GLY A 430 -4.67 37.94 -6.98
N GLY A 431 -3.67 38.82 -6.80
CA GLY A 431 -3.86 40.14 -6.19
C GLY A 431 -4.08 40.12 -4.67
N TYR A 432 -3.78 39.00 -3.99
CA TYR A 432 -3.94 38.87 -2.55
C TYR A 432 -2.72 39.44 -1.82
N SER A 433 -2.95 40.24 -0.78
CA SER A 433 -1.88 40.75 0.10
C SER A 433 -1.56 39.69 1.17
N PRO A 434 -0.35 39.10 1.19
CA PRO A 434 0.05 38.14 2.21
C PRO A 434 0.22 38.84 3.56
N ASP A 435 -0.21 38.18 4.64
CA ASP A 435 -0.02 38.64 6.02
C ASP A 435 1.18 37.94 6.70
N VAL A 436 1.52 38.38 7.92
CA VAL A 436 2.62 37.83 8.73
C VAL A 436 2.49 36.31 8.93
N PHE A 437 1.26 35.81 9.11
CA PHE A 437 1.00 34.38 9.27
C PHE A 437 1.33 33.58 8.00
N THR A 438 0.99 34.11 6.83
CA THR A 438 1.31 33.52 5.52
C THR A 438 2.82 33.42 5.35
N PHE A 439 3.57 34.48 5.63
CA PHE A 439 5.03 34.47 5.57
C PHE A 439 5.65 33.48 6.55
N ASN A 440 5.22 33.47 7.82
CA ASN A 440 5.72 32.55 8.84
C ASN A 440 5.52 31.09 8.43
N THR A 441 4.37 30.77 7.84
CA THR A 441 4.06 29.42 7.35
C THR A 441 4.96 29.00 6.19
N LEU A 442 5.22 29.91 5.24
CA LEU A 442 6.08 29.65 4.09
C LEU A 442 7.56 29.51 4.48
N ILE A 443 8.05 30.41 5.33
CA ILE A 443 9.43 30.38 5.87
C ILE A 443 9.66 29.07 6.63
N ARG A 444 8.75 28.70 7.55
CA ARG A 444 8.82 27.42 8.27
C ARG A 444 8.86 26.22 7.33
N GLY A 445 8.02 26.25 6.28
CA GLY A 445 7.99 25.21 5.27
C GLY A 445 9.28 25.12 4.46
N LEU A 446 9.93 26.24 4.13
CA LEU A 446 11.22 26.27 3.44
C LEU A 446 12.37 25.79 4.32
N CYS A 447 12.41 26.21 5.60
CA CYS A 447 13.42 25.79 6.57
C CYS A 447 13.39 24.28 6.84
N ARG A 448 12.19 23.68 6.99
CA ARG A 448 12.03 22.22 7.20
C ARG A 448 12.45 21.34 6.01
N ASN A 449 12.76 21.96 4.87
CA ASN A 449 13.15 21.26 3.65
C ASN A 449 14.54 21.70 3.15
N ASP A 450 15.40 22.18 4.06
CA ASP A 450 16.78 22.58 3.79
C ASP A 450 16.94 23.62 2.67
N LYS A 451 15.93 24.49 2.46
CA LYS A 451 15.97 25.59 1.48
C LYS A 451 16.15 26.95 2.16
N ILE A 452 17.18 27.04 2.98
CA ILE A 452 17.48 28.23 3.79
C ILE A 452 17.66 29.48 2.93
N ASP A 453 18.39 29.43 1.80
CA ASP A 453 18.58 30.61 0.93
C ASP A 453 17.26 31.26 0.50
N LYS A 454 16.24 30.43 0.23
CA LYS A 454 14.91 30.90 -0.17
C LYS A 454 14.12 31.42 1.02
N ALA A 455 14.28 30.81 2.19
CA ALA A 455 13.66 31.25 3.43
C ALA A 455 14.19 32.64 3.83
N THR A 456 15.51 32.85 3.80
CA THR A 456 16.16 34.15 4.09
C THR A 456 15.76 35.23 3.09
N LYS A 457 15.68 34.89 1.80
CA LYS A 457 15.17 35.82 0.78
C LYS A 457 13.71 36.20 1.02
N LEU A 458 12.86 35.24 1.41
CA LEU A 458 11.45 35.49 1.68
C LEU A 458 11.27 36.33 2.96
N PHE A 459 12.09 36.09 3.98
CA PHE A 459 12.16 36.88 5.20
C PHE A 459 12.52 38.35 4.90
N GLY A 460 13.58 38.60 4.12
CA GLY A 460 13.97 39.96 3.73
C GLY A 460 12.88 40.70 2.95
N ASN A 461 12.15 39.98 2.10
CA ASN A 461 11.06 40.53 1.31
C ASN A 461 9.80 40.88 2.13
N MET A 462 9.64 40.41 3.38
CA MET A 462 8.45 40.72 4.20
C MET A 462 8.19 42.23 4.31
N THR A 463 9.26 43.00 4.52
CA THR A 463 9.21 44.46 4.64
C THR A 463 8.76 45.14 3.33
N VAL A 464 9.18 44.61 2.18
CA VAL A 464 8.78 45.10 0.85
C VAL A 464 7.29 44.90 0.61
N PHE A 465 6.68 43.87 1.19
CA PHE A 465 5.25 43.61 1.16
C PHE A 465 4.46 44.28 2.30
N GLY A 466 5.09 45.18 3.06
CA GLY A 466 4.44 45.90 4.16
C GLY A 466 4.18 45.06 5.41
N CYS A 467 4.77 43.87 5.53
CA CYS A 467 4.66 43.00 6.69
C CYS A 467 5.91 43.11 7.57
N LEU A 468 5.73 43.43 8.85
CA LEU A 468 6.83 43.48 9.81
C LEU A 468 7.05 42.09 10.43
N PRO A 469 8.29 41.56 10.44
CA PRO A 469 8.62 40.32 11.15
C PRO A 469 8.31 40.40 12.65
N ASP A 470 7.71 39.35 13.20
CA ASP A 470 7.38 39.23 14.63
C ASP A 470 8.28 38.21 15.34
N VAL A 471 8.05 38.01 16.65
CA VAL A 471 8.78 37.03 17.49
C VAL A 471 8.76 35.61 16.89
N ILE A 472 7.67 35.24 16.21
CA ILE A 472 7.49 33.92 15.59
C ILE A 472 8.30 33.84 14.29
N THR A 473 8.35 34.93 13.50
CA THR A 473 9.16 35.02 12.29
C THR A 473 10.64 34.82 12.59
N TYR A 474 11.19 35.60 13.53
CA TYR A 474 12.59 35.49 13.94
C TYR A 474 12.91 34.12 14.53
N GLY A 475 12.08 33.62 15.45
CA GLY A 475 12.28 32.29 16.04
C GLY A 475 12.27 31.17 14.99
N THR A 476 11.40 31.26 13.98
CA THR A 476 11.29 30.25 12.91
C THR A 476 12.53 30.23 12.01
N ILE A 477 13.08 31.40 11.64
CA ILE A 477 14.26 31.45 10.76
C ILE A 477 15.55 31.09 11.53
N ILE A 478 15.67 31.51 12.80
CA ILE A 478 16.79 31.17 13.68
C ILE A 478 16.85 29.65 13.90
N ASP A 479 15.72 29.00 14.16
CA ASP A 479 15.63 27.53 14.27
C ASP A 479 16.06 26.82 12.98
N GLY A 480 15.61 27.33 11.83
CA GLY A 480 16.01 26.81 10.52
C GLY A 480 17.50 26.92 10.27
N LEU A 481 18.10 28.09 10.54
CA LEU A 481 19.53 28.34 10.36
C LEU A 481 20.40 27.47 11.27
N CYS A 482 20.02 27.33 12.54
CA CYS A 482 20.73 26.49 13.50
C CYS A 482 20.73 25.01 13.08
N LYS A 483 19.59 24.51 12.59
CA LYS A 483 19.47 23.12 12.08
C LYS A 483 20.29 22.86 10.83
N CYS A 484 20.53 23.89 10.02
CA CYS A 484 21.38 23.81 8.83
C CYS A 484 22.86 24.14 9.12
N GLY A 485 23.25 24.33 10.39
CA GLY A 485 24.63 24.59 10.79
C GLY A 485 25.12 26.02 10.53
N MET A 486 24.23 26.95 10.13
CA MET A 486 24.57 28.36 9.87
C MET A 486 24.38 29.21 11.14
N VAL A 487 25.08 28.83 12.22
CA VAL A 487 24.86 29.39 13.56
C VAL A 487 25.26 30.86 13.66
N ASP A 488 26.30 31.30 12.96
CA ASP A 488 26.75 32.70 12.98
C ASP A 488 25.68 33.66 12.43
N VAL A 489 25.05 33.28 11.31
CA VAL A 489 23.93 34.05 10.72
C VAL A 489 22.70 34.03 11.65
N ALA A 490 22.47 32.93 12.36
CA ALA A 490 21.38 32.84 13.32
C ALA A 490 21.59 33.81 14.50
N LYS A 491 22.83 33.97 14.97
CA LYS A 491 23.19 34.94 16.03
C LYS A 491 22.99 36.38 15.58
N GLU A 492 23.40 36.72 14.36
CA GLU A 492 23.19 38.06 13.81
C GLU A 492 21.70 38.44 13.80
N LEU A 493 20.84 37.52 13.34
CA LEU A 493 19.38 37.74 13.34
C LEU A 493 18.79 37.83 14.74
N PHE A 494 19.34 37.09 15.71
CA PHE A 494 18.92 37.18 17.11
C PHE A 494 19.28 38.54 17.72
N LEU A 495 20.48 39.06 17.44
CA LEU A 495 20.88 40.41 17.87
C LEU A 495 20.06 41.50 17.16
N GLU A 496 19.75 41.32 15.88
CA GLU A 496 18.87 42.23 15.13
C GLU A 496 17.47 42.29 15.75
N MET A 497 16.91 41.13 16.12
CA MET A 497 15.63 41.00 16.81
C MET A 497 15.60 41.82 18.11
N LYS A 498 16.64 41.71 18.95
CA LYS A 498 16.77 42.50 20.18
C LYS A 498 16.91 43.99 19.91
N LYS A 499 17.73 44.39 18.93
CA LYS A 499 17.91 45.81 18.53
C LYS A 499 16.60 46.45 18.04
N LYS A 500 15.71 45.66 17.45
CA LYS A 500 14.37 46.10 17.03
C LYS A 500 13.34 46.11 18.16
N GLY A 501 13.76 45.83 19.40
CA GLY A 501 12.88 45.83 20.57
C GLY A 501 11.94 44.63 20.65
N ILE A 502 12.22 43.54 19.91
CA ILE A 502 11.40 42.32 19.94
C ILE A 502 12.05 41.36 20.94
N SER A 503 11.36 41.11 22.06
CA SER A 503 11.86 40.19 23.10
C SER A 503 11.94 38.74 22.57
N PRO A 504 13.12 38.08 22.65
CA PRO A 504 13.25 36.69 22.22
C PRO A 504 12.39 35.73 23.04
N SER A 505 11.85 34.71 22.37
CA SER A 505 11.07 33.66 23.03
C SER A 505 11.95 32.51 23.53
N VAL A 506 11.43 31.69 24.44
CA VAL A 506 12.06 30.43 24.89
C VAL A 506 12.51 29.57 23.70
N ILE A 507 11.70 29.54 22.62
CA ILE A 507 12.00 28.79 21.40
C ILE A 507 13.26 29.35 20.71
N ALA A 508 13.38 30.68 20.60
CA ALA A 508 14.54 31.30 19.95
C ALA A 508 15.84 31.04 20.72
N TYR A 509 15.80 31.14 22.06
CA TYR A 509 16.94 30.78 22.92
C TYR A 509 17.29 29.30 22.79
N ASN A 510 16.32 28.40 22.90
CA ASN A 510 16.56 26.95 22.79
C ASN A 510 17.13 26.55 21.42
N SER A 511 16.67 27.16 20.33
CA SER A 511 17.19 26.92 18.99
C SER A 511 18.66 27.34 18.84
N LEU A 512 19.05 28.48 19.41
CA LEU A 512 20.45 28.92 19.42
C LEU A 512 21.32 28.08 20.33
N LEU A 513 20.84 27.72 21.53
CA LEU A 513 21.55 26.80 22.43
C LEU A 513 21.81 25.45 21.74
N HIS A 514 20.83 24.93 21.00
CA HIS A 514 21.02 23.72 20.19
C HIS A 514 22.03 23.93 19.05
N GLY A 515 21.99 25.07 18.35
CA GLY A 515 22.97 25.41 17.32
C GLY A 515 24.41 25.49 17.87
N LEU A 516 24.60 26.18 18.99
CA LEU A 516 25.87 26.32 19.69
C LEU A 516 26.41 24.98 20.20
N CYS A 517 25.53 24.10 20.69
CA CYS A 517 25.85 22.72 21.04
C CYS A 517 26.47 21.97 19.85
N CYS A 518 25.88 22.08 18.66
CA CYS A 518 26.40 21.40 17.46
C CYS A 518 27.77 21.93 17.01
N VAL A 519 28.11 23.18 17.31
CA VAL A 519 29.40 23.82 16.96
C VAL A 519 30.45 23.68 18.08
N ARG A 520 30.10 23.08 19.23
CA ARG A 520 30.95 22.86 20.41
C ARG A 520 31.54 24.16 21.00
N ASN A 521 30.83 25.27 20.93
CA ASN A 521 31.25 26.54 21.56
C ASN A 521 30.61 26.67 22.95
N LEU A 522 31.33 26.22 23.99
CA LEU A 522 30.82 26.11 25.36
C LEU A 522 30.72 27.47 26.07
N ASP A 523 31.70 28.35 25.86
CA ASP A 523 31.76 29.66 26.53
C ASP A 523 30.55 30.53 26.16
N GLU A 524 30.17 30.53 24.87
CA GLU A 524 29.00 31.27 24.41
C GLU A 524 27.67 30.61 24.80
N LEU A 525 27.66 29.29 24.99
CA LEU A 525 26.47 28.54 25.37
C LEU A 525 26.07 28.82 26.83
N GLU A 526 27.04 28.88 27.74
CA GLU A 526 26.80 29.30 29.13
C GLU A 526 26.36 30.76 29.20
N GLY A 527 27.03 31.66 28.46
CA GLY A 527 26.66 33.07 28.39
C GLY A 527 25.22 33.28 27.91
N LEU A 528 24.78 32.56 26.87
CA LEU A 528 23.43 32.67 26.33
C LEU A 528 22.36 32.10 27.30
N PHE A 529 22.70 31.08 28.10
CA PHE A 529 21.80 30.56 29.12
C PHE A 529 21.61 31.56 30.28
N ILE A 530 22.68 32.22 30.72
CA ILE A 530 22.60 33.28 31.73
C ILE A 530 21.76 34.45 31.21
N GLU A 531 22.02 34.89 29.98
CA GLU A 531 21.25 35.95 29.32
C GLU A 531 19.75 35.61 29.25
N MET A 532 19.39 34.36 28.94
CA MET A 532 18.00 33.89 28.91
C MET A 532 17.31 34.08 30.28
N VAL A 533 18.01 33.76 31.37
CA VAL A 533 17.49 33.87 32.74
C VAL A 533 17.39 35.34 33.18
N ASP A 534 18.41 36.15 32.89
CA ASP A 534 18.47 37.57 33.25
C ASP A 534 17.39 38.40 32.53
N GLU A 535 17.06 38.04 31.30
CA GLU A 535 15.96 38.62 30.52
C GLU A 535 14.57 38.10 30.96
N GLY A 536 14.50 37.27 32.02
CA GLY A 536 13.27 36.76 32.60
C GLY A 536 12.58 35.66 31.80
N VAL A 537 13.28 35.06 30.82
CA VAL A 537 12.74 33.97 29.99
C VAL A 537 12.98 32.64 30.69
N ARG A 538 11.90 32.00 31.16
CA ARG A 538 12.00 30.75 31.96
C ARG A 538 12.50 29.56 31.11
N PRO A 539 13.60 28.91 31.50
CA PRO A 539 14.03 27.65 30.89
C PRO A 539 12.98 26.55 31.00
N ASP A 540 12.88 25.71 29.96
CA ASP A 540 11.95 24.58 29.90
C ASP A 540 12.69 23.24 29.78
N VAL A 541 11.92 22.14 29.70
CA VAL A 541 12.48 20.78 29.57
C VAL A 541 13.40 20.65 28.36
N VAL A 542 13.13 21.39 27.28
CA VAL A 542 13.95 21.37 26.06
C VAL A 542 15.28 22.06 26.33
N THR A 543 15.28 23.19 27.05
CA THR A 543 16.51 23.88 27.47
C THR A 543 17.45 22.93 28.22
N PHE A 544 16.96 22.25 29.25
CA PHE A 544 17.77 21.33 30.04
C PHE A 544 18.22 20.10 29.25
N THR A 545 17.38 19.59 28.34
CA THR A 545 17.75 18.45 27.49
C THR A 545 18.93 18.80 26.58
N VAL A 546 18.93 20.00 25.99
CA VAL A 546 20.04 20.49 25.15
C VAL A 546 21.31 20.65 25.97
N LEU A 547 21.24 21.24 27.16
CA LEU A 547 22.40 21.40 28.05
C LEU A 547 22.97 20.05 28.52
N ILE A 548 22.12 19.09 28.91
CA ILE A 548 22.55 17.75 29.33
C ILE A 548 23.26 17.00 28.18
N ALA A 549 22.78 17.15 26.94
CA ALA A 549 23.43 16.55 25.78
C ALA A 549 24.88 17.04 25.60
N VAL A 550 25.15 18.31 25.89
CA VAL A 550 26.50 18.90 25.89
C VAL A 550 27.39 18.30 26.97
N PHE A 551 26.88 18.17 28.21
CA PHE A 551 27.65 17.61 29.32
C PHE A 551 27.97 16.12 29.15
N LEU A 552 27.11 15.35 28.47
CA LEU A 552 27.39 13.93 28.17
C LEU A 552 28.41 13.74 27.04
N GLN A 553 28.50 14.67 26.10
CA GLN A 553 29.48 14.61 24.99
C GLN A 553 30.87 15.13 25.38
N THR A 554 30.99 15.89 26.47
CA THR A 554 32.27 16.36 27.01
C THR A 554 32.97 15.33 27.90
N THR A 555 32.24 14.35 28.44
CA THR A 555 32.82 13.29 29.28
C THR A 555 33.59 12.20 28.51
N GLU A 556 33.38 12.04 27.20
CA GLU A 556 34.14 11.06 26.40
C GLU A 556 35.56 11.55 26.04
N ASP A 557 35.78 12.86 25.88
CA ASP A 557 37.11 13.41 25.54
C ASP A 557 38.00 13.64 26.79
N ALA A 558 37.43 13.66 28.00
CA ALA A 558 38.19 13.78 29.25
C ALA A 558 38.78 12.44 29.75
N GLY A 559 38.46 11.32 29.08
CA GLY A 559 38.95 9.98 29.42
C GLY A 559 40.21 9.52 28.69
N SER A 560 40.86 10.38 27.90
CA SER A 560 42.13 10.08 27.21
C SER A 560 43.21 11.11 27.54
N LYS A 561 43.61 11.16 28.80
CA LYS A 561 44.94 11.61 29.22
C LYS A 561 45.48 10.70 30.32
#